data_AF-G7UUG0-F1
#
_entry.id   AF-G7UUG0-F1
#
_cell.length_a   1.000
_cell.length_b   1.000
_cell.length_c   1.000
_cell.angle_alpha   90.00
_cell.angle_beta   90.00
_cell.angle_gamma   90.00
#
_symmetry.space_group_name_H-M   'P 1'
#
loop_
_entity.id
_entity.type
_entity.pdbx_description
1 polymer ?
#
loop_
_entity_poly.entity_id
_entity_poly.type
_entity_poly.pdbx_seq_one_letter_code
_entity_poly.pdbx_strand_id
1 'polypeptide(L)'
;MKYLALFVLILVVLAAWAGVTGTDTGWWPGSHAGQFQGMHHGMHGMMGRPREAVPVDAPAALDQYACSSCHALHDGGVGPAFAWIAWRYQGQPGAQDAVASFITQGGQGGPWGGVMPNLAVPPAQARELAQWILALPPEVPPDPQRFRPQ
;
A
#
# COMPACT_ATOMS: atom_id res chain seq x y z
N MET A 1 -47.82 16.48 -32.71
CA MET A 1 -47.10 17.63 -32.09
C MET A 1 -46.57 17.35 -30.67
N LYS A 2 -46.95 16.25 -29.98
CA LYS A 2 -46.44 15.89 -28.64
C LYS A 2 -45.13 15.07 -28.60
N TYR A 3 -44.61 14.65 -29.75
CA TYR A 3 -43.39 13.83 -29.83
C TYR A 3 -42.11 14.62 -30.17
N LEU A 4 -42.24 15.88 -30.58
CA LEU A 4 -41.09 16.76 -30.87
C LEU A 4 -40.34 17.21 -29.60
N ALA A 5 -41.03 17.28 -28.45
CA ALA A 5 -40.41 17.67 -27.17
C ALA A 5 -39.67 16.52 -26.47
N LEU A 6 -39.99 15.25 -26.77
CA LEU A 6 -39.32 14.08 -26.18
C LEU A 6 -38.03 13.71 -26.91
N PHE A 7 -37.89 14.09 -28.19
CA PHE A 7 -36.66 13.83 -28.97
C PHE A 7 -35.51 14.80 -28.62
N VAL A 8 -35.83 16.03 -28.21
CA VAL A 8 -34.82 17.04 -27.83
C VAL A 8 -34.15 16.71 -26.48
N LEU A 9 -34.85 16.04 -25.57
CA LEU A 9 -34.29 15.65 -24.27
C LEU A 9 -33.37 14.43 -24.32
N ILE A 10 -33.51 13.55 -25.31
CA ILE A 10 -32.63 12.37 -25.47
C ILE A 10 -31.26 12.78 -26.04
N LEU A 11 -31.19 13.84 -26.86
CA LEU A 11 -29.91 14.35 -27.38
C LEU A 11 -29.02 15.01 -26.31
N VAL A 12 -29.60 15.50 -25.20
CA VAL A 12 -28.82 16.10 -24.11
C VAL A 12 -28.20 15.03 -23.19
N VAL A 13 -28.81 13.84 -23.08
CA VAL A 13 -28.31 12.76 -22.20
C VAL A 13 -27.24 11.89 -22.89
N LEU A 14 -27.25 11.78 -24.22
CA LEU A 14 -26.23 11.02 -24.96
C LEU A 14 -24.92 11.80 -25.23
N ALA A 15 -24.90 13.13 -25.02
CA ALA A 15 -23.70 13.96 -25.23
C ALA A 15 -22.73 13.98 -24.03
N ALA A 16 -23.02 13.27 -22.93
CA ALA A 16 -22.20 13.28 -21.72
C ALA A 16 -21.11 12.19 -21.66
N TRP A 17 -20.93 11.37 -22.71
CA TRP A 17 -19.90 10.31 -22.76
C TRP A 17 -18.80 10.52 -23.82
N ALA A 18 -18.73 11.69 -24.45
CA ALA A 18 -17.66 12.03 -25.39
C ALA A 18 -16.80 13.17 -24.83
N GLY A 19 -15.92 12.87 -23.86
CA GLY A 19 -15.12 13.94 -23.24
C GLY A 19 -14.00 13.57 -22.25
N VAL A 20 -13.61 12.31 -22.09
CA VAL A 20 -12.36 11.94 -21.39
C VAL A 20 -11.52 11.06 -22.31
N THR A 21 -10.84 11.71 -23.25
CA THR A 21 -9.58 11.26 -23.82
C THR A 21 -8.63 12.45 -23.77
N GLY A 22 -8.22 12.81 -22.56
CA GLY A 22 -7.16 13.77 -22.30
C GLY A 22 -5.92 13.00 -21.91
N THR A 23 -5.07 12.72 -22.88
CA THR A 23 -3.65 12.51 -22.68
C THR A 23 -3.05 13.85 -22.25
N ASP A 24 -2.87 14.05 -20.96
CA ASP A 24 -2.00 15.06 -20.38
C ASP A 24 -0.52 14.63 -20.56
N THR A 25 -0.12 14.55 -21.83
CA THR A 25 1.25 14.84 -22.23
C THR A 25 1.48 16.33 -22.01
N GLY A 26 1.76 16.69 -20.76
CA GLY A 26 2.31 17.98 -20.36
C GLY A 26 3.62 18.22 -21.10
N TRP A 27 3.52 19.09 -22.09
CA TRP A 27 4.54 19.51 -23.02
C TRP A 27 5.57 20.38 -22.28
N TRP A 28 6.78 19.84 -22.11
CA TRP A 28 7.95 20.56 -21.62
C TRP A 28 8.43 21.54 -22.70
N PRO A 29 8.43 22.86 -22.50
CA PRO A 29 8.97 23.78 -23.48
C PRO A 29 10.50 23.83 -23.34
N GLY A 30 11.19 23.54 -24.43
CA GLY A 30 12.55 24.03 -24.63
C GLY A 30 13.67 23.11 -24.17
N SER A 31 14.13 22.31 -25.13
CA SER A 31 15.52 21.89 -25.22
C SER A 31 16.48 23.09 -25.22
N HIS A 32 17.27 23.24 -24.16
CA HIS A 32 18.62 23.76 -24.29
C HIS A 32 19.58 22.67 -23.82
N ALA A 33 20.02 21.87 -24.79
CA ALA A 33 21.27 21.14 -24.66
C ALA A 33 22.38 22.17 -24.47
N GLY A 34 22.97 22.18 -23.28
CA GLY A 34 24.03 23.12 -22.95
C GLY A 34 24.45 22.98 -21.49
N GLN A 35 25.50 22.18 -21.29
CA GLN A 35 26.49 22.33 -20.21
C GLN A 35 26.09 21.71 -18.85
N PHE A 36 26.64 20.52 -18.63
CA PHE A 36 26.96 20.04 -17.29
C PHE A 36 27.80 21.10 -16.56
N GLN A 37 27.31 21.65 -15.45
CA GLN A 37 28.14 21.89 -14.28
C GLN A 37 27.28 22.17 -13.03
N GLY A 38 27.29 21.22 -12.08
CA GLY A 38 27.14 21.52 -10.66
C GLY A 38 25.77 21.26 -10.02
N MET A 39 25.55 20.04 -9.52
CA MET A 39 25.07 19.79 -8.15
C MET A 39 23.95 20.71 -7.60
N HIS A 40 22.66 20.38 -7.82
CA HIS A 40 21.57 20.82 -6.91
C HIS A 40 20.33 19.90 -6.87
N HIS A 41 20.33 18.74 -7.54
CA HIS A 41 19.20 17.79 -7.51
C HIS A 41 19.35 16.69 -6.46
N GLY A 42 19.57 17.04 -5.19
CA GLY A 42 19.73 15.97 -4.20
C GLY A 42 19.67 16.38 -2.74
N MET A 43 18.55 16.92 -2.23
CA MET A 43 18.28 16.96 -0.78
C MET A 43 16.80 16.82 -0.36
N HIS A 44 15.82 16.79 -1.28
CA HIS A 44 14.39 16.65 -0.89
C HIS A 44 13.92 15.20 -0.64
N GLY A 45 14.80 14.21 -0.77
CA GLY A 45 14.54 12.80 -0.46
C GLY A 45 15.12 12.32 0.88
N MET A 46 15.66 13.22 1.71
CA MET A 46 16.32 12.86 2.99
C MET A 46 15.53 13.28 4.23
N MET A 47 14.40 13.97 4.05
CA MET A 47 13.43 14.16 5.12
C MET A 47 12.51 12.95 5.11
N GLY A 48 12.90 11.91 5.87
CA GLY A 48 12.06 10.72 6.08
C GLY A 48 10.64 11.15 6.43
N ARG A 49 9.63 10.43 5.90
CA ARG A 49 8.23 10.68 6.26
C ARG A 49 8.13 10.74 7.79
N PRO A 50 7.36 11.68 8.36
CA PRO A 50 7.14 11.67 9.81
C PRO A 50 6.68 10.26 10.18
N ARG A 51 7.31 9.68 11.20
CA ARG A 51 6.94 8.35 11.70
C ARG A 51 5.52 8.45 12.21
N GLU A 52 4.55 8.11 11.37
CA GLU A 52 3.15 8.06 11.75
C GLU A 52 3.03 7.11 12.95
N ALA A 53 2.28 7.52 13.97
CA ALA A 53 2.01 6.67 15.12
C ALA A 53 1.12 5.50 14.69
N VAL A 54 1.28 4.34 15.36
CA VAL A 54 0.36 3.20 15.20
C VAL A 54 -1.08 3.69 15.41
N PRO A 55 -2.02 3.36 14.49
CA PRO A 55 -3.43 3.68 14.65
C PRO A 55 -3.98 3.33 16.04
N VAL A 56 -4.86 4.20 16.55
CA VAL A 56 -5.46 4.09 17.89
C VAL A 56 -6.37 2.87 18.05
N ASP A 57 -6.76 2.23 16.94
CA ASP A 57 -7.58 1.03 16.87
C ASP A 57 -6.75 -0.26 16.71
N ALA A 58 -5.43 -0.18 16.88
CA ALA A 58 -4.58 -1.36 16.90
C ALA A 58 -4.98 -2.33 18.02
N PRO A 59 -4.99 -3.63 17.75
CA PRO A 59 -5.36 -4.62 18.76
C PRO A 59 -4.31 -4.67 19.87
N ALA A 60 -4.75 -4.90 21.11
CA ALA A 60 -3.86 -5.00 22.27
C ALA A 60 -2.77 -6.06 22.11
N ALA A 61 -3.02 -7.09 21.29
CA ALA A 61 -2.05 -8.10 20.92
C ALA A 61 -0.78 -7.51 20.28
N LEU A 62 -0.86 -6.37 19.58
CA LEU A 62 0.29 -5.75 18.94
C LEU A 62 1.38 -5.39 19.96
N ASP A 63 0.96 -4.79 21.08
CA ASP A 63 1.84 -4.40 22.18
C ASP A 63 2.19 -5.61 23.05
N GLN A 64 1.22 -6.49 23.32
CA GLN A 64 1.44 -7.71 24.12
C GLN A 64 2.57 -8.59 23.55
N TYR A 65 2.65 -8.68 22.22
CA TYR A 65 3.69 -9.45 21.52
C TYR A 65 4.83 -8.57 20.99
N ALA A 66 4.87 -7.30 21.36
CA ALA A 66 5.93 -6.36 21.03
C ALA A 66 6.26 -6.30 19.52
N CYS A 67 5.25 -6.42 18.64
CA CYS A 67 5.43 -6.52 17.19
C CYS A 67 6.17 -5.29 16.62
N SER A 68 5.93 -4.12 17.23
CA SER A 68 6.55 -2.84 16.89
C SER A 68 8.07 -2.78 17.15
N SER A 69 8.64 -3.81 17.79
CA SER A 69 10.09 -3.93 18.00
C SER A 69 10.84 -4.34 16.73
N CYS A 70 10.17 -5.01 15.79
CA CYS A 70 10.77 -5.50 14.56
C CYS A 70 10.08 -4.94 13.30
N HIS A 71 8.83 -4.53 13.43
CA HIS A 71 8.01 -3.97 12.37
C HIS A 71 7.69 -2.50 12.67
N ALA A 72 7.53 -1.70 11.61
CA ALA A 72 6.92 -0.38 11.71
C ALA A 72 5.72 -0.29 10.76
N LEU A 73 4.98 0.82 10.84
CA LEU A 73 3.84 1.05 9.95
C LEU A 73 4.24 1.16 8.49
N HIS A 74 5.20 2.03 8.19
CA HIS A 74 5.53 2.49 6.83
C HIS A 74 6.91 2.04 6.36
N ASP A 75 7.84 1.86 7.30
CA ASP A 75 9.22 1.54 7.01
C ASP A 75 9.55 0.11 7.43
N GLY A 76 10.30 -0.60 6.58
CA GLY A 76 10.85 -1.90 6.93
C GLY A 76 12.01 -1.78 7.91
N GLY A 77 12.26 -2.85 8.64
CA GLY A 77 13.41 -2.99 9.54
C GLY A 77 13.87 -4.44 9.59
N VAL A 78 13.73 -5.08 10.75
CA VAL A 78 13.93 -6.53 10.88
C VAL A 78 12.85 -7.28 10.09
N GLY A 79 11.61 -6.82 10.20
CA GLY A 79 10.49 -7.28 9.39
C GLY A 79 10.02 -6.23 8.37
N PRO A 80 9.16 -6.61 7.42
CA PRO A 80 8.50 -5.67 6.53
C PRO A 80 7.61 -4.69 7.30
N ALA A 81 7.35 -3.52 6.72
CA ALA A 81 6.35 -2.61 7.26
C ALA A 81 4.94 -3.24 7.22
N PHE A 82 4.07 -2.91 8.17
CA PHE A 82 2.70 -3.43 8.19
C PHE A 82 1.92 -3.01 6.93
N ALA A 83 2.11 -1.77 6.46
CA ALA A 83 1.49 -1.29 5.22
C ALA A 83 1.96 -2.05 3.96
N TRP A 84 3.17 -2.61 3.97
CA TRP A 84 3.66 -3.45 2.86
C TRP A 84 3.02 -4.83 2.87
N ILE A 85 2.71 -5.37 4.06
CA ILE A 85 1.93 -6.60 4.19
C ILE A 85 0.52 -6.37 3.64
N ALA A 86 -0.12 -5.26 4.03
CA ALA A 86 -1.40 -4.85 3.46
C ALA A 86 -1.35 -4.78 1.93
N TRP A 87 -0.35 -4.09 1.37
CA TRP A 87 -0.12 -3.99 -0.08
C TRP A 87 0.04 -5.34 -0.76
N ARG A 88 0.85 -6.25 -0.22
CA ARG A 88 1.10 -7.56 -0.84
C ARG A 88 -0.19 -8.36 -0.96
N TYR A 89 -1.02 -8.35 0.08
CA TYR A 89 -2.18 -9.23 0.20
C TYR A 89 -3.50 -8.62 -0.32
N GLN A 90 -3.46 -7.40 -0.88
CA GLN A 90 -4.68 -6.74 -1.37
C GLN A 90 -5.43 -7.57 -2.41
N GLY A 91 -6.75 -7.71 -2.20
CA GLY A 91 -7.63 -8.44 -3.11
C GLY A 91 -7.37 -9.95 -3.17
N GLN A 92 -6.45 -10.49 -2.37
CA GLN A 92 -6.17 -11.93 -2.36
C GLN A 92 -7.20 -12.67 -1.48
N PRO A 93 -7.87 -13.70 -2.00
CA PRO A 93 -8.73 -14.54 -1.18
C PRO A 93 -7.89 -15.28 -0.13
N GLY A 94 -8.41 -15.39 1.10
CA GLY A 94 -7.72 -16.08 2.19
C GLY A 94 -6.53 -15.31 2.81
N ALA A 95 -6.35 -14.03 2.48
CA ALA A 95 -5.26 -13.20 3.00
C ALA A 95 -5.16 -13.21 4.54
N GLN A 96 -6.29 -13.08 5.24
CA GLN A 96 -6.31 -13.07 6.71
C GLN A 96 -5.77 -14.37 7.29
N ASP A 97 -6.19 -15.52 6.77
CA ASP A 97 -5.72 -16.83 7.23
C ASP A 97 -4.23 -17.04 6.88
N ALA A 98 -3.79 -16.59 5.71
CA ALA A 98 -2.39 -16.66 5.32
C ALA A 98 -1.49 -15.85 6.27
N VAL A 99 -1.87 -14.61 6.59
CA VAL A 99 -1.11 -13.76 7.53
C VAL A 99 -1.19 -14.31 8.96
N ALA A 100 -2.36 -14.74 9.43
CA ALA A 100 -2.50 -15.32 10.77
C ALA A 100 -1.65 -16.59 10.92
N SER A 101 -1.68 -17.47 9.93
CA SER A 101 -0.85 -18.67 9.88
C SER A 101 0.64 -18.31 9.94
N PHE A 102 1.06 -17.31 9.17
CA PHE A 102 2.45 -16.83 9.17
C PHE A 102 2.88 -16.30 10.56
N ILE A 103 2.01 -15.57 11.25
CA ILE A 103 2.24 -15.10 12.63
C ILE A 103 2.41 -16.29 13.59
N THR A 104 1.52 -17.28 13.54
CA THR A 104 1.58 -18.44 14.45
C THR A 104 2.80 -19.34 14.22
N GLN A 105 3.35 -19.35 13.00
CA GLN A 105 4.48 -20.20 12.64
C GLN A 105 5.84 -19.52 12.85
N GLY A 106 5.88 -18.31 13.42
CA GLY A 106 7.15 -17.59 13.59
C GLY A 106 7.76 -17.15 12.27
N GLY A 107 6.94 -16.85 11.27
CA GLY A 107 7.39 -16.31 9.99
C GLY A 107 8.31 -17.22 9.15
N GLN A 108 8.34 -18.52 9.42
CA GLN A 108 9.20 -19.47 8.70
C GLN A 108 8.70 -19.69 7.27
N GLY A 109 9.65 -19.78 6.32
CA GLY A 109 9.40 -20.22 4.94
C GLY A 109 8.51 -19.30 4.09
N GLY A 110 8.08 -18.16 4.63
CA GLY A 110 7.25 -17.22 3.88
C GLY A 110 8.04 -16.16 3.13
N PRO A 111 7.33 -15.29 2.42
CA PRO A 111 7.88 -14.54 1.31
C PRO A 111 8.74 -13.34 1.71
N TRP A 112 8.86 -13.08 3.01
CA TRP A 112 9.44 -11.85 3.52
C TRP A 112 10.96 -11.91 3.68
N GLY A 113 11.55 -13.12 3.61
CA GLY A 113 13.00 -13.33 3.70
C GLY A 113 13.56 -12.68 4.95
N GLY A 114 13.37 -13.32 6.10
CA GLY A 114 13.75 -12.81 7.41
C GLY A 114 13.37 -13.80 8.50
N VAL A 115 13.81 -13.54 9.73
CA VAL A 115 13.45 -14.35 10.90
C VAL A 115 12.42 -13.56 11.71
N MET A 116 11.22 -14.10 11.86
CA MET A 116 10.28 -13.63 12.87
C MET A 116 10.46 -14.51 14.11
N PRO A 117 10.54 -13.96 15.33
CA PRO A 117 10.58 -14.80 16.52
C PRO A 117 9.27 -15.60 16.63
N ASN A 118 9.36 -16.86 17.06
CA ASN A 118 8.16 -17.61 17.44
C ASN A 118 7.70 -17.14 18.82
N LEU A 119 6.72 -16.24 18.83
CA LEU A 119 6.16 -15.65 20.06
C LEU A 119 5.01 -16.48 20.65
N ALA A 120 4.71 -17.66 20.07
CA ALA A 120 3.59 -18.51 20.46
C ALA A 120 2.25 -17.75 20.52
N VAL A 121 2.00 -16.87 19.54
CA VAL A 121 0.76 -16.09 19.43
C VAL A 121 -0.43 -17.05 19.23
N PRO A 122 -1.48 -17.00 20.08
CA PRO A 122 -2.68 -17.81 19.93
C PRO A 122 -3.40 -17.52 18.60
N PRO A 123 -4.06 -18.53 17.98
CA PRO A 123 -4.72 -18.35 16.68
C PRO A 123 -5.75 -17.22 16.61
N ALA A 124 -6.47 -16.95 17.71
CA ALA A 124 -7.45 -15.88 17.76
C ALA A 124 -6.79 -14.48 17.65
N GLN A 125 -5.73 -14.25 18.42
CA GLN A 125 -4.99 -12.99 18.41
C GLN A 125 -4.18 -12.82 17.12
N ALA A 126 -3.67 -13.91 16.55
CA ALA A 126 -3.03 -13.88 15.23
C ALA A 126 -4.02 -13.45 14.13
N ARG A 127 -5.29 -13.90 14.19
CA ARG A 127 -6.34 -13.48 13.26
C ARG A 127 -6.75 -12.02 13.45
N GLU A 128 -6.80 -11.55 14.69
CA GLU A 128 -7.06 -10.14 15.02
C GLU A 128 -5.96 -9.23 14.47
N LEU A 129 -4.69 -9.58 14.71
CA LEU A 129 -3.52 -8.89 14.14
C LEU A 129 -3.56 -8.91 12.62
N ALA A 130 -3.82 -10.06 12.00
CA ALA A 130 -3.91 -10.18 10.55
C ALA A 130 -5.02 -9.29 9.96
N GLN A 131 -6.18 -9.27 10.61
CA GLN A 131 -7.30 -8.41 10.19
C GLN A 131 -6.91 -6.94 10.23
N TRP A 132 -6.32 -6.50 11.33
CA TRP A 132 -5.88 -5.11 11.49
C TRP A 132 -4.81 -4.73 10.47
N ILE A 133 -3.77 -5.56 10.29
CA ILE A 133 -2.71 -5.32 9.30
C ILE A 133 -3.28 -5.17 7.90
N LEU A 134 -4.21 -6.04 7.49
CA LEU A 134 -4.80 -6.02 6.15
C LEU A 134 -5.79 -4.87 5.93
N ALA A 135 -6.27 -4.23 7.00
CA ALA A 135 -7.13 -3.05 6.92
C ALA A 135 -6.34 -1.73 6.79
N LEU A 136 -5.01 -1.76 6.98
CA LEU A 136 -4.17 -0.58 6.83
C LEU A 136 -4.16 -0.06 5.39
N PRO A 137 -3.96 1.26 5.19
CA PRO A 137 -3.66 1.79 3.86
C PRO A 137 -2.45 1.06 3.27
N PRO A 138 -2.59 0.45 2.08
CA PRO A 138 -1.50 -0.27 1.45
C PRO A 138 -0.39 0.70 1.03
N GLU A 139 0.86 0.29 1.24
CA GLU A 139 2.00 1.03 0.70
C GLU A 139 2.92 0.14 -0.12
N VAL A 140 3.28 0.64 -1.30
CA VAL A 140 4.22 -0.03 -2.19
C VAL A 140 5.61 -0.01 -1.55
N PRO A 141 6.24 -1.16 -1.28
CA PRO A 141 7.59 -1.20 -0.72
C PRO A 141 8.63 -0.67 -1.72
N PRO A 142 9.81 -0.20 -1.27
CA PRO A 142 10.86 0.34 -2.15
C PRO A 142 11.34 -0.63 -3.24
N ASP A 143 11.34 -1.94 -2.95
CA ASP A 143 11.55 -3.00 -3.92
C ASP A 143 10.33 -3.95 -3.93
N PRO A 144 9.33 -3.69 -4.78
CA PRO A 144 8.13 -4.52 -4.88
C PRO A 144 8.42 -5.95 -5.33
N GLN A 145 9.50 -6.18 -6.07
CA GLN A 145 9.76 -7.50 -6.66
C GLN A 145 10.14 -8.53 -5.60
N ARG A 146 10.89 -8.12 -4.57
CA ARG A 146 11.16 -8.95 -3.38
C ARG A 146 9.88 -9.42 -2.67
N PHE A 147 8.81 -8.62 -2.76
CA PHE A 147 7.57 -8.83 -2.00
C PHE A 147 6.38 -9.20 -2.87
N ARG A 148 6.58 -9.69 -4.11
CA ARG A 148 5.51 -10.31 -4.88
C ARG A 148 5.27 -11.77 -4.47
N PRO A 149 4.04 -12.28 -4.59
CA PRO A 149 3.78 -13.73 -4.66
C PRO A 149 4.69 -14.33 -5.73
N GLN A 150 5.48 -15.33 -5.34
CA GLN A 150 6.24 -16.16 -6.27
C GLN A 150 5.31 -17.25 -6.81
#